data_AF-A0A7X8X4S3-F1
#
_entry.id   AF-A0A7X8X4S3-F1
#
_cell.length_a   1.000
_cell.length_b   1.000
_cell.length_c   1.000
_cell.angle_alpha   90.00
_cell.angle_beta   90.00
_cell.angle_gamma   90.00
#
_symmetry.space_group_name_H-M   'P 1'
#
loop_
_entity.id
_entity.type
_entity.pdbx_description
1 polymer ?
#
loop_
_entity_poly.entity_id
_entity_poly.type
_entity_poly.pdbx_seq_one_letter_code
_entity_poly.pdbx_strand_id
1 'polypeptide(L)'
;MKLVPEARSVRGHRWYSCNDMYDRLVKEGIRYDSNECTMLDLAQPYIHRSGVLRMPVYFEDGGFLWSKGEPDFKANGKKYFDRLGLKVLDLHPIHFAINSPTLEYYWHVRDTLSREEYSNMSRAVVERIRFKGKGIRDYVMDLVEYVKAKGIRVVSLGQVFDELIFYNL
;
A
#
# COMPACT_ATOMS: atom_id res chain seq x y z
N MET A 1 0.07 10.53 22.40
CA MET A 1 0.55 9.48 21.48
C MET A 1 2.04 9.66 21.33
N LYS A 2 2.86 8.63 21.55
CA LYS A 2 4.30 8.71 21.32
C LYS A 2 4.55 8.21 19.90
N LEU A 3 5.07 9.06 19.02
CA LEU A 3 5.47 8.62 17.68
C LEU A 3 6.70 7.71 17.78
N VAL A 4 6.90 6.87 16.77
CA VAL A 4 8.15 6.13 16.61
C VAL A 4 9.27 7.17 16.51
N PRO A 5 10.33 7.09 17.34
CA PRO A 5 11.46 8.01 17.25
C PRO A 5 11.98 8.05 15.82
N GLU A 6 12.30 9.26 15.32
CA GLU A 6 12.88 9.48 13.99
C GLU A 6 11.94 9.22 12.79
N ALA A 7 10.65 8.95 13.02
CA ALA A 7 9.69 8.84 11.93
C ALA A 7 9.60 10.16 11.15
N ARG A 8 9.88 10.10 9.85
CA ARG A 8 9.75 11.23 8.91
C ARG A 8 8.46 11.18 8.10
N SER A 9 7.72 10.07 8.20
CA SER A 9 6.51 9.83 7.42
C SER A 9 5.39 9.19 8.20
N VAL A 10 4.19 9.31 7.65
CA VAL A 10 2.95 8.82 8.25
C VAL A 10 1.98 8.35 7.18
N ARG A 11 1.11 7.41 7.56
CA ARG A 11 -0.15 7.11 6.87
C ARG A 11 -1.21 6.89 7.94
N GLY A 12 -2.32 7.61 7.82
CA GLY A 12 -3.49 7.43 8.67
C GLY A 12 -4.21 6.14 8.29
N HIS A 13 -4.60 5.35 9.29
CA HIS A 13 -5.43 4.18 9.03
C HIS A 13 -6.75 4.62 8.37
N ARG A 14 -7.16 3.92 7.30
CA ARG A 14 -8.32 4.28 6.47
C ARG A 14 -8.25 5.69 5.87
N TRP A 15 -7.04 6.16 5.57
CA TRP A 15 -6.84 7.48 4.95
C TRP A 15 -7.32 8.65 5.82
N TYR A 16 -7.46 8.44 7.13
CA TYR A 16 -7.95 9.47 8.04
C TYR A 16 -7.02 10.69 8.02
N SER A 17 -7.61 11.87 7.82
CA SER A 17 -6.88 13.13 7.76
C SER A 17 -7.71 14.31 8.26
N CYS A 18 -7.06 15.24 8.94
CA CYS A 18 -7.58 16.57 9.23
C CYS A 18 -6.43 17.58 9.39
N ASN A 19 -6.70 18.87 9.26
CA ASN A 19 -5.67 19.91 9.32
C ASN A 19 -4.94 19.90 10.68
N ASP A 20 -5.68 19.86 11.78
CA ASP A 20 -5.13 19.86 13.14
C ASP A 20 -4.18 18.68 13.39
N MET A 21 -4.46 17.52 12.79
CA MET A 21 -3.59 16.35 12.85
C MET A 21 -2.25 16.66 12.17
N TYR A 22 -2.28 17.21 10.96
CA TYR A 22 -1.07 17.53 10.21
C TYR A 22 -0.25 18.64 10.85
N ASP A 23 -0.89 19.68 11.40
CA ASP A 23 -0.20 20.76 12.11
C ASP A 23 0.57 20.24 13.32
N ARG A 24 0.06 19.20 13.99
CA ARG A 24 0.77 18.50 15.07
C ARG A 24 1.88 17.61 14.54
N LEU A 25 1.60 16.78 13.53
CA LEU A 25 2.57 15.85 12.96
C LEU A 25 3.82 16.55 12.39
N VAL A 26 3.66 17.71 11.76
CA VAL A 26 4.79 18.51 11.24
C VAL A 26 5.70 18.98 12.38
N LYS A 27 5.12 19.45 13.49
CA LYS A 27 5.86 19.87 14.70
C LYS A 27 6.65 18.72 15.31
N GLU A 28 6.14 17.50 15.19
CA GLU A 28 6.79 16.27 15.65
C GLU A 28 7.81 15.69 14.65
N GLY A 29 8.09 16.37 13.54
CA GLY A 29 9.14 15.95 12.60
C GLY A 29 8.67 15.23 11.34
N ILE A 30 7.36 15.06 11.13
CA ILE A 30 6.84 14.49 9.87
C ILE A 30 7.08 15.46 8.71
N ARG A 31 7.51 14.93 7.56
CA ARG A 31 7.87 15.69 6.36
C ARG A 31 7.17 15.22 5.10
N TYR A 32 6.81 13.94 5.02
CA TYR A 32 6.10 13.38 3.89
C TYR A 32 5.05 12.37 4.30
N ASP A 33 4.05 12.13 3.46
CA ASP A 33 3.01 11.13 3.70
C ASP A 33 2.64 10.37 2.43
N SER A 34 1.85 9.31 2.62
CA SER A 34 1.14 8.62 1.54
C SER A 34 -0.32 8.39 1.96
N ASN A 35 -0.98 9.44 2.47
CA ASN A 35 -2.26 9.33 3.17
C ASN A 35 -3.49 9.59 2.29
N GLU A 36 -3.35 9.31 1.00
CA GLU A 36 -4.41 9.43 0.00
C GLU A 36 -4.26 8.26 -0.97
N CYS A 37 -5.37 7.67 -1.40
CA CYS A 37 -5.37 6.57 -2.36
C CYS A 37 -6.18 6.96 -3.58
N THR A 38 -5.57 6.84 -4.76
CA THR A 38 -6.16 7.23 -6.04
C THR A 38 -6.70 6.04 -6.83
N MET A 39 -6.65 4.82 -6.29
CA MET A 39 -7.29 3.64 -6.86
C MET A 39 -7.00 3.44 -8.36
N LEU A 40 -5.71 3.33 -8.70
CA LEU A 40 -5.17 3.14 -10.06
C LEU A 40 -5.19 4.38 -10.98
N ASP A 41 -5.60 5.54 -10.46
CA ASP A 41 -5.38 6.82 -11.12
C ASP A 41 -4.01 7.40 -10.78
N LEU A 42 -3.29 7.89 -11.79
CA LEU A 42 -1.97 8.46 -11.58
C LEU A 42 -2.09 9.89 -11.04
N ALA A 43 -1.50 10.14 -9.86
CA ALA A 43 -1.36 11.47 -9.29
C ALA A 43 0.13 11.79 -9.05
N GLN A 44 0.49 13.06 -9.28
CA GLN A 44 1.83 13.54 -8.97
C GLN A 44 1.94 13.85 -7.46
N PRO A 45 3.15 13.72 -6.86
CA PRO A 45 3.40 14.26 -5.53
C PRO A 45 3.06 15.75 -5.46
N TYR A 46 2.56 16.20 -4.31
CA TYR A 46 2.20 17.60 -4.11
C TYR A 46 2.40 18.03 -2.65
N ILE A 47 2.53 19.34 -2.42
CA ILE A 47 2.65 19.89 -1.08
C ILE A 47 1.26 20.08 -0.48
N HIS A 48 0.97 19.34 0.58
CA HIS A 48 -0.22 19.54 1.39
C HIS A 48 -0.16 20.91 2.09
N ARG A 49 -1.31 21.51 2.44
CA ARG A 49 -1.40 22.82 3.14
C ARG A 49 -0.45 22.95 4.34
N SER A 50 -0.22 21.85 5.07
CA SER A 50 0.67 21.83 6.23
C SER A 50 2.17 21.88 5.89
N GLY A 51 2.54 21.90 4.60
CA GLY A 51 3.93 21.80 4.14
C GLY A 51 4.46 20.36 4.01
N VAL A 52 3.62 19.34 4.22
CA VAL A 52 4.01 17.93 4.05
C VAL A 52 3.98 17.57 2.56
N LEU A 53 5.04 16.92 2.07
CA LEU A 53 5.03 16.32 0.73
C LEU A 53 4.15 15.07 0.73
N ARG A 54 3.02 15.12 0.02
CA ARG A 54 2.13 13.98 -0.16
C ARG A 54 2.48 13.22 -1.42
N MET A 55 2.66 11.91 -1.28
CA MET A 55 2.86 10.97 -2.38
C MET A 55 1.67 10.00 -2.41
N PRO A 56 0.62 10.28 -3.21
CA PRO A 56 -0.59 9.48 -3.23
C PRO A 56 -0.32 8.00 -3.56
N VAL A 57 -0.98 7.10 -2.83
CA VAL A 57 -1.00 5.66 -3.09
C VAL A 57 -1.73 5.41 -4.40
N TYR A 58 -1.02 4.82 -5.35
CA TYR A 58 -1.54 4.43 -6.66
C TYR A 58 -2.35 3.14 -6.59
N PHE A 59 -1.86 2.15 -5.85
CA PHE A 59 -2.51 0.84 -5.72
C PHE A 59 -2.50 0.41 -4.26
N GLU A 60 -3.66 -0.03 -3.78
CA GLU A 60 -3.82 -0.64 -2.46
C GLU A 60 -4.60 -1.94 -2.60
N ASP A 61 -4.09 -3.04 -2.03
CA ASP A 61 -4.62 -4.38 -2.28
C ASP A 61 -6.02 -4.60 -1.70
N GLY A 62 -6.32 -4.12 -0.49
CA GLY A 62 -7.65 -4.22 0.13
C GLY A 62 -8.69 -3.41 -0.64
N GLY A 63 -8.37 -2.17 -1.02
CA GLY A 63 -9.17 -1.31 -1.88
C GLY A 63 -9.39 -1.90 -3.27
N PHE A 64 -8.36 -2.54 -3.85
CA PHE A 64 -8.48 -3.23 -5.13
C PHE A 64 -9.47 -4.40 -5.05
N LEU A 65 -9.44 -5.18 -3.96
CA LEU A 65 -10.45 -6.21 -3.72
C LEU A 65 -11.84 -5.61 -3.46
N TRP A 66 -11.92 -4.49 -2.74
CA TRP A 66 -13.16 -3.77 -2.46
C TRP A 66 -13.84 -3.27 -3.74
N SER A 67 -13.07 -2.75 -4.70
CA SER A 67 -13.58 -2.32 -6.00
C SER A 67 -13.88 -3.47 -6.97
N LYS A 68 -13.84 -4.73 -6.49
CA LYS A 68 -14.01 -5.97 -7.27
C LYS A 68 -12.97 -6.13 -8.37
N GLY A 69 -11.75 -5.66 -8.11
CA GLY A 69 -10.60 -5.93 -8.95
C GLY A 69 -10.28 -7.42 -9.00
N GLU A 70 -10.00 -7.93 -10.20
CA GLU A 70 -9.57 -9.31 -10.39
C GLU A 70 -8.05 -9.41 -10.19
N PRO A 71 -7.55 -10.23 -9.24
CA PRO A 71 -6.12 -10.41 -9.01
C PRO A 71 -5.48 -11.32 -10.08
N ASP A 72 -5.57 -10.89 -11.34
CA ASP A 72 -4.94 -11.50 -12.50
C ASP A 72 -4.04 -10.49 -13.22
N PHE A 73 -2.76 -10.44 -12.82
CA PHE A 73 -1.80 -9.49 -13.36
C PHE A 73 -1.57 -9.70 -14.87
N LYS A 74 -1.68 -10.93 -15.37
CA LYS A 74 -1.54 -11.19 -16.81
C LYS A 74 -2.66 -10.53 -17.61
N ALA A 75 -3.88 -10.48 -17.05
CA ALA A 75 -5.03 -9.88 -17.70
C ALA A 75 -5.01 -8.35 -17.67
N ASN A 76 -4.62 -7.75 -16.53
CA ASN A 76 -4.80 -6.31 -16.30
C ASN A 76 -3.51 -5.53 -15.94
N GLY A 77 -2.40 -6.20 -15.66
CA GLY A 77 -1.17 -5.59 -15.16
C GLY A 77 -0.59 -4.56 -16.12
N LYS A 78 -0.56 -4.84 -17.43
CA LYS A 78 -0.12 -3.84 -18.43
C LYS A 78 -0.99 -2.59 -18.43
N LYS A 79 -2.32 -2.76 -18.39
CA LYS A 79 -3.28 -1.64 -18.38
C LYS A 79 -3.00 -0.68 -17.22
N TYR A 80 -2.68 -1.21 -16.04
CA TYR A 80 -2.44 -0.41 -14.84
C TYR A 80 -0.99 0.08 -14.72
N PHE A 81 -0.01 -0.75 -15.07
CA PHE A 81 1.38 -0.49 -14.74
C PHE A 81 2.25 0.06 -15.90
N ASP A 82 1.78 0.05 -17.16
CA ASP A 82 2.57 0.55 -18.31
C ASP A 82 2.65 2.09 -18.37
N ARG A 83 1.69 2.83 -17.79
CA ARG A 83 1.70 4.31 -17.83
C ARG A 83 2.90 4.86 -17.07
N LEU A 84 3.66 5.80 -17.62
CA LEU A 84 4.78 6.43 -16.91
C LEU A 84 4.32 7.27 -15.71
N GLY A 85 5.10 7.25 -14.63
CA GLY A 85 4.86 8.02 -13.41
C GLY A 85 5.11 7.22 -12.13
N LEU A 86 5.27 7.94 -11.01
CA LEU A 86 5.46 7.36 -9.68
C LEU A 86 4.23 6.52 -9.29
N LYS A 87 4.45 5.28 -8.89
CA LYS A 87 3.40 4.37 -8.38
C LYS A 87 3.74 3.97 -6.96
N VAL A 88 3.08 4.59 -6.00
CA VAL A 88 3.19 4.19 -4.59
C VAL A 88 2.24 3.02 -4.35
N LEU A 89 2.75 1.92 -3.81
CA LEU A 89 1.97 0.72 -3.53
C LEU A 89 1.75 0.59 -2.03
N ASP A 90 0.51 0.32 -1.61
CA ASP A 90 0.16 -0.07 -0.25
C ASP A 90 -0.30 -1.53 -0.23
N LEU A 91 0.42 -2.37 0.51
CA LEU A 91 0.20 -3.80 0.54
C LEU A 91 0.01 -4.24 1.98
N HIS A 92 -1.10 -4.91 2.24
CA HIS A 92 -1.40 -5.43 3.56
C HIS A 92 -0.82 -6.85 3.71
N PRO A 93 -0.01 -7.11 4.76
CA PRO A 93 0.58 -8.43 4.97
C PRO A 93 -0.44 -9.57 4.98
N ILE A 94 -1.66 -9.32 5.45
CA ILE A 94 -2.71 -10.33 5.54
C ILE A 94 -3.17 -10.81 4.16
N HIS A 95 -3.45 -9.89 3.21
CA HIS A 95 -3.93 -10.26 1.88
C HIS A 95 -2.87 -11.05 1.10
N PHE A 96 -1.61 -10.66 1.24
CA PHE A 96 -0.48 -11.41 0.70
C PHE A 96 -0.31 -12.79 1.39
N ALA A 97 -0.44 -12.85 2.71
CA ALA A 97 -0.25 -14.08 3.48
C ALA A 97 -1.30 -15.15 3.14
N ILE A 98 -2.58 -14.79 3.09
CA ILE A 98 -3.67 -15.74 2.80
C ILE A 98 -4.00 -15.83 1.31
N ASN A 99 -3.29 -15.06 0.48
CA ASN A 99 -3.53 -14.96 -0.96
C ASN A 99 -4.99 -14.58 -1.30
N SER A 100 -5.52 -13.54 -0.66
CA SER A 100 -6.94 -13.19 -0.79
C SER A 100 -7.34 -13.03 -2.27
N PRO A 101 -8.32 -13.80 -2.79
CA PRO A 101 -8.84 -13.62 -4.14
C PRO A 101 -9.94 -12.56 -4.20
N THR A 102 -10.68 -12.40 -3.10
CA THR A 102 -11.76 -11.42 -2.93
C THR A 102 -11.78 -10.95 -1.49
N LEU A 103 -12.54 -9.89 -1.22
CA LEU A 103 -12.69 -9.37 0.14
C LEU A 103 -13.57 -10.28 1.01
N GLU A 104 -14.55 -10.96 0.42
CA GLU A 104 -15.41 -11.93 1.09
C GLU A 104 -14.60 -13.12 1.61
N TYR A 105 -13.61 -13.58 0.84
CA TYR A 105 -12.69 -14.62 1.30
C TYR A 105 -11.91 -14.17 2.53
N TYR A 106 -11.39 -12.94 2.52
CA TYR A 106 -10.71 -12.36 3.67
C TYR A 106 -11.63 -12.30 4.90
N TRP A 107 -12.89 -11.84 4.75
CA TRP A 107 -13.85 -11.80 5.85
C TRP A 107 -14.17 -13.20 6.39
N HIS A 108 -14.38 -14.18 5.51
CA HIS A 108 -14.59 -15.56 5.94
C HIS A 108 -13.42 -16.12 6.75
N VAL A 109 -12.18 -15.87 6.32
CA VAL A 109 -10.98 -16.26 7.07
C VAL A 109 -10.90 -15.54 8.42
N ARG A 110 -11.20 -14.24 8.45
CA ARG A 110 -11.20 -13.47 9.70
C ARG A 110 -12.25 -13.99 10.69
N ASP A 111 -13.45 -14.29 10.20
CA ASP A 111 -14.59 -14.67 11.04
C ASP A 111 -14.51 -16.14 11.51
N THR A 112 -13.66 -16.96 10.88
CA THR A 112 -13.39 -18.36 11.30
C THR A 112 -12.27 -18.49 12.34
N LEU A 113 -11.47 -17.43 12.56
CA LEU A 113 -10.40 -17.42 13.54
C LEU A 113 -10.82 -16.62 14.78
N SER A 114 -10.38 -17.07 15.96
CA SER A 114 -10.46 -16.21 17.14
C SER A 114 -9.54 -14.98 16.97
N ARG A 115 -9.80 -13.92 17.74
CA ARG A 115 -8.97 -12.72 17.72
C ARG A 115 -7.51 -13.03 18.08
N GLU A 116 -7.30 -13.94 19.03
CA GLU A 116 -5.97 -14.37 19.46
C GLU A 116 -5.24 -15.13 18.35
N GLU A 117 -5.91 -16.06 17.67
CA GLU A 117 -5.35 -16.79 16.53
C GLU A 117 -5.05 -15.85 15.36
N TYR A 118 -5.94 -14.90 15.06
CA TYR A 118 -5.72 -13.92 14.00
C TYR A 118 -4.50 -13.02 14.29
N SER A 119 -4.34 -12.56 15.54
CA SER A 119 -3.20 -11.74 15.93
C SER A 119 -1.88 -12.51 15.99
N ASN A 120 -1.92 -13.83 16.20
CA ASN A 120 -0.74 -14.69 16.36
C ASN A 120 -0.71 -15.85 15.36
N MET A 121 -1.11 -15.60 14.11
CA MET A 121 -1.20 -16.67 13.10
C MET A 121 0.14 -17.37 12.90
N SER A 122 0.15 -18.67 13.18
CA SER A 122 1.30 -19.52 12.88
C SER A 122 1.40 -19.77 11.38
N ARG A 123 2.61 -20.14 10.93
CA ARG A 123 2.85 -20.52 9.53
C ARG A 123 1.91 -21.65 9.08
N ALA A 124 1.67 -22.64 9.92
CA ALA A 124 0.76 -23.76 9.63
C ALA A 124 -0.68 -23.28 9.40
N VAL A 125 -1.15 -22.33 10.21
CA VAL A 125 -2.48 -21.71 10.03
C VAL A 125 -2.55 -20.97 8.70
N VAL A 126 -1.54 -20.14 8.39
CA VAL A 126 -1.47 -19.43 7.12
C VAL A 126 -1.45 -20.40 5.93
N GLU A 127 -0.67 -21.48 5.98
CA GLU A 127 -0.61 -22.47 4.90
C GLU A 127 -1.94 -23.20 4.67
N ARG A 128 -2.69 -23.46 5.75
CA ARG A 128 -4.02 -24.07 5.71
C ARG A 128 -5.06 -23.14 5.08
N ILE A 129 -5.08 -21.87 5.47
CA ILE A 129 -6.08 -20.88 5.02
C ILE A 129 -5.66 -20.12 3.75
N ARG A 130 -4.46 -20.35 3.22
CA ARG A 130 -4.01 -19.69 1.99
C ARG A 130 -4.79 -20.21 0.81
N PHE A 131 -5.44 -19.30 0.09
CA PHE A 131 -6.12 -19.61 -1.17
C PHE A 131 -5.13 -20.17 -2.20
N LYS A 132 -5.52 -21.26 -2.86
CA LYS A 132 -4.66 -22.00 -3.80
C LYS A 132 -4.79 -21.55 -5.26
N GLY A 133 -5.82 -20.78 -5.59
CA GLY A 133 -5.98 -20.15 -6.91
C GLY A 133 -5.28 -18.79 -6.97
N LYS A 134 -5.58 -18.00 -8.01
CA LYS A 134 -5.06 -16.64 -8.17
C LYS A 134 -5.59 -15.71 -7.08
N GLY A 135 -4.70 -15.01 -6.39
CA GLY A 135 -5.05 -13.96 -5.43
C GLY A 135 -4.01 -12.86 -5.34
N ILE A 136 -4.14 -11.99 -4.33
CA ILE A 136 -3.24 -10.84 -4.14
C ILE A 136 -1.76 -11.24 -4.07
N ARG A 137 -1.43 -12.41 -3.50
CA ARG A 137 -0.05 -12.87 -3.46
C ARG A 137 0.49 -13.07 -4.87
N ASP A 138 -0.25 -13.78 -5.71
CA ASP A 138 0.17 -14.08 -7.08
C ASP A 138 0.25 -12.78 -7.89
N TYR A 139 -0.70 -11.88 -7.70
CA TYR A 139 -0.70 -10.55 -8.32
C TYR A 139 0.56 -9.74 -7.98
N VAL A 140 0.93 -9.68 -6.70
CA VAL A 140 2.13 -8.97 -6.23
C VAL A 140 3.40 -9.65 -6.74
N MET A 141 3.46 -10.98 -6.76
CA MET A 141 4.61 -11.71 -7.30
C MET A 141 4.79 -11.45 -8.80
N ASP A 142 3.70 -11.47 -9.57
CA ASP A 142 3.72 -11.14 -11.00
C ASP A 142 4.12 -9.67 -11.24
N LEU A 143 3.67 -8.73 -10.40
CA LEU A 143 4.08 -7.33 -10.44
C LEU A 143 5.60 -7.19 -10.20
N VAL A 144 6.15 -7.88 -9.21
CA VAL A 144 7.60 -7.87 -8.92
C VAL A 144 8.40 -8.40 -10.12
N GLU A 145 7.96 -9.51 -10.71
CA GLU A 145 8.63 -10.06 -11.90
C GLU A 145 8.50 -9.14 -13.11
N TYR A 146 7.35 -8.50 -13.30
CA TYR A 146 7.16 -7.48 -14.34
C TYR A 146 8.11 -6.29 -14.15
N VAL A 147 8.24 -5.77 -12.92
CA VAL A 147 9.15 -4.65 -12.58
C VAL A 147 10.60 -5.03 -12.86
N LYS A 148 11.02 -6.24 -12.46
CA LYS A 148 12.37 -6.76 -12.72
C LYS A 148 12.64 -6.94 -14.21
N ALA A 149 11.72 -7.57 -14.94
CA ALA A 149 11.86 -7.82 -16.37
C ALA A 149 11.97 -6.53 -17.19
N LYS A 150 11.30 -5.46 -16.76
CA LYS A 150 11.39 -4.14 -17.41
C LYS A 150 12.53 -3.26 -16.91
N GLY A 151 13.30 -3.69 -15.90
CA GLY A 151 14.32 -2.85 -15.27
C GLY A 151 13.74 -1.57 -14.64
N ILE A 152 12.49 -1.62 -14.17
CA ILE A 152 11.85 -0.47 -13.52
C ILE A 152 12.53 -0.21 -12.18
N ARG A 153 12.90 1.05 -11.94
CA ARG A 153 13.48 1.50 -10.68
C ARG A 153 12.49 1.33 -9.52
N VAL A 154 12.94 0.65 -8.46
CA VAL A 154 12.20 0.51 -7.20
C VAL A 154 12.92 1.28 -6.11
N VAL A 155 12.18 2.12 -5.39
CA VAL A 155 12.70 2.99 -4.32
C VAL A 155 11.69 3.06 -3.18
N SER A 156 12.19 3.34 -1.98
CA SER A 156 11.36 3.67 -0.82
C SER A 156 10.79 5.08 -0.94
N LEU A 157 9.70 5.36 -0.21
CA LEU A 157 9.14 6.71 -0.12
C LEU A 157 10.16 7.74 0.41
N GLY A 158 11.07 7.34 1.31
CA GLY A 158 12.11 8.23 1.82
C GLY A 158 13.09 8.66 0.74
N GLN A 159 13.52 7.74 -0.12
CA GLN A 159 14.39 8.05 -1.26
C GLN A 159 13.70 9.00 -2.26
N VAL A 160 12.41 8.77 -2.54
CA VAL A 160 11.63 9.68 -3.38
C VAL A 160 11.56 11.08 -2.77
N PHE A 161 11.30 11.18 -1.46
CA PHE A 161 11.29 12.47 -0.75
C PHE A 161 12.66 13.17 -0.85
N ASP A 162 13.75 12.47 -0.56
CA ASP A 162 15.09 13.04 -0.57
C ASP A 162 15.49 13.54 -1.98
N GLU A 163 15.07 12.85 -3.04
CA GLU A 163 15.27 13.28 -4.42
C GLU A 163 14.45 14.51 -4.80
N LEU A 164 13.15 14.53 -4.46
CA LEU A 164 12.28 15.64 -4.86
C LEU A 164 12.70 16.95 -4.17
N ILE A 165 13.07 16.88 -2.88
CA ILE A 165 13.61 18.04 -2.16
C ILE A 165 14.95 18.50 -2.75
N PHE A 166 15.82 17.58 -3.17
CA PHE A 166 17.09 17.93 -3.81
C PHE A 166 16.90 18.70 -5.13
N TYR A 167 15.85 18.38 -5.88
CA TYR A 167 15.54 19.03 -7.16
C TYR A 167 14.66 20.29 -7.03
N ASN A 168 14.45 20.82 -5.82
CA ASN A 168 13.59 21.98 -5.55
C ASN A 168 12.17 21.83 -6.14
N LEU A 169 11.56 20.66 -5.91
CA LEU A 169 10.12 20.52 -5.85
C LEU A 169 9.62 20.76 -4.43
#